data_AF-A0CYX3-F1
#
_entry.id   AF-A0CYX3-F1
#
_cell.length_a   1.000
_cell.length_b   1.000
_cell.length_c   1.000
_cell.angle_alpha   90.00
_cell.angle_beta   90.00
_cell.angle_gamma   90.00
#
_symmetry.space_group_name_H-M   'P 1'
#
loop_
_entity.id
_entity.type
_entity.pdbx_description
1 polymer ?
#
loop_
_entity_poly.entity_id
_entity_poly.type
_entity_poly.pdbx_seq_one_letter_code
_entity_poly.pdbx_strand_id
1 'polypeptide(L)'
;MLDIQAKTNKEIWQAKKLLYESDGNTKKSLILNLVALGLLLILLFYSIIGSDDKWTCEIESANNRGHYICVEMRRTMNCKTISGPIRSEIFLKVKQDLQASAIIECPWEIAVSEVRLCFILLSISSVLIGIYALRKSNKKYGELSFQIGIAFSVLLLISAYFDYISIKASQINNYNLCNLQEEFSIEEKMKGQMECSFSFYNFTVFLELACSIALIINSIFINQWRYNQITELNDQL
;
A
#
# COMPACT_ATOMS: atom_id res chain seq x y z
N MET A 1 -28.52 20.38 -18.98
CA MET A 1 -27.27 21.17 -18.84
C MET A 1 -27.37 22.17 -17.68
N LEU A 2 -28.44 22.97 -17.59
CA LEU A 2 -28.72 23.89 -16.46
C LEU A 2 -28.81 23.20 -15.08
N ASP A 3 -29.44 22.03 -14.98
CA ASP A 3 -29.52 21.28 -13.71
C ASP A 3 -28.16 20.78 -13.21
N ILE A 4 -27.27 20.43 -14.14
CA ILE A 4 -25.91 19.98 -13.80
C ILE A 4 -25.13 21.18 -13.24
N GLN A 5 -25.19 22.34 -13.91
CA GLN A 5 -24.55 23.58 -13.44
C GLN A 5 -25.07 24.05 -12.08
N ALA A 6 -26.39 23.99 -11.85
CA ALA A 6 -27.00 24.35 -10.57
C ALA A 6 -26.55 23.40 -9.44
N LYS A 7 -26.47 22.09 -9.73
CA LYS A 7 -25.98 21.07 -8.78
C LYS A 7 -24.51 21.31 -8.46
N THR A 8 -23.65 21.54 -9.46
CA THR A 8 -22.23 21.82 -9.28
C THR A 8 -21.99 23.11 -8.47
N ASN A 9 -22.75 24.17 -8.73
CA ASN A 9 -22.63 25.42 -7.97
C ASN A 9 -23.04 25.26 -6.51
N LYS A 10 -24.12 24.51 -6.23
CA LYS A 10 -24.53 24.17 -4.86
C LYS A 10 -23.45 23.35 -4.16
N GLU A 11 -22.80 22.45 -4.89
CA GLU A 11 -21.73 21.63 -4.37
C GLU A 11 -20.48 22.45 -4.01
N ILE A 12 -20.06 23.36 -4.88
CA ILE A 12 -18.92 24.28 -4.66
C ILE A 12 -19.20 25.19 -3.47
N TRP A 13 -20.42 25.72 -3.35
CA TRP A 13 -20.82 26.56 -2.22
C TRP A 13 -20.75 25.80 -0.89
N GLN A 14 -21.22 24.55 -0.84
CA GLN A 14 -21.11 23.71 0.35
C GLN A 14 -19.66 23.40 0.74
N ALA A 15 -18.78 23.19 -0.25
CA ALA A 15 -17.35 22.99 0.00
C ALA A 15 -16.67 24.27 0.52
N LYS A 16 -16.98 25.44 -0.06
CA LYS A 16 -16.49 26.73 0.44
C LYS A 16 -16.98 27.02 1.86
N LYS A 17 -18.25 26.77 2.15
CA LYS A 17 -18.81 26.92 3.50
C LYS A 17 -18.07 26.05 4.52
N LEU A 18 -17.76 24.81 4.15
CA LEU A 18 -17.01 23.88 5.00
C LEU A 18 -15.56 24.35 5.26
N LEU A 19 -14.91 24.96 4.27
CA LEU A 19 -13.52 25.41 4.39
C LEU A 19 -13.38 26.76 5.11
N TYR A 20 -14.30 27.69 4.87
CA TYR A 20 -14.14 29.09 5.31
C TYR A 20 -15.08 29.49 6.44
N GLU A 21 -16.31 28.96 6.48
CA GLU A 21 -17.38 29.44 7.36
C GLU A 21 -17.73 28.46 8.50
N SER A 22 -17.12 27.28 8.55
CA SER A 22 -17.44 26.30 9.59
C SER A 22 -16.81 26.64 10.94
N ASP A 23 -17.47 26.21 12.02
CA ASP A 23 -16.96 26.33 13.38
C ASP A 23 -15.58 25.68 13.55
N GLY A 24 -14.82 26.17 14.53
CA GLY A 24 -13.43 25.73 14.77
C GLY A 24 -13.28 24.21 14.94
N ASN A 25 -14.29 23.55 15.53
CA ASN A 25 -14.29 22.10 15.71
C ASN A 25 -14.49 21.32 14.40
N THR A 26 -15.35 21.82 13.52
CA THR A 26 -15.58 21.26 12.17
C THR A 26 -14.32 21.44 11.31
N LYS A 27 -13.67 22.62 11.36
CA LYS A 27 -12.40 22.88 10.65
C LYS A 27 -11.30 21.93 11.11
N LYS A 28 -11.13 21.76 12.42
CA LYS A 28 -10.13 20.85 12.99
C LYS A 28 -10.37 19.40 12.52
N SER A 29 -11.62 18.95 12.58
CA SER A 29 -11.99 17.61 12.11
C SER A 29 -11.76 17.44 10.60
N LEU A 30 -12.05 18.46 9.80
CA LEU A 30 -11.78 18.43 8.37
C LEU A 30 -10.27 18.31 8.05
N ILE A 31 -9.44 19.11 8.72
CA ILE A 31 -7.99 19.08 8.52
C ILE A 31 -7.45 17.68 8.84
N LEU A 32 -7.87 17.09 9.95
CA LEU A 32 -7.44 15.74 10.33
C LEU A 32 -7.89 14.67 9.33
N ASN A 33 -9.11 14.79 8.79
CA ASN A 33 -9.57 13.88 7.72
C ASN A 33 -8.72 14.03 6.45
N LEU A 34 -8.37 15.25 6.06
CA LEU A 34 -7.53 15.49 4.88
C LEU A 34 -6.10 14.95 5.07
N VAL A 35 -5.53 15.11 6.27
CA VAL A 35 -4.21 14.53 6.60
C VAL A 35 -4.26 13.00 6.57
N ALA A 36 -5.27 12.39 7.18
CA ALA A 36 -5.45 10.94 7.16
C ALA A 36 -5.65 10.40 5.72
N LEU A 37 -6.44 11.11 4.91
CA LEU A 37 -6.63 10.78 3.50
C LEU A 37 -5.32 10.86 2.72
N GLY A 38 -4.55 11.93 2.91
CA GLY A 38 -3.25 12.10 2.26
C GLY A 38 -2.28 10.96 2.58
N LEU A 39 -2.16 10.58 3.86
CA LEU A 39 -1.34 9.46 4.28
C LEU A 39 -1.79 8.13 3.65
N LEU A 40 -3.10 7.86 3.62
CA LEU A 40 -3.65 6.63 3.01
C LEU A 40 -3.42 6.58 1.50
N LEU A 41 -3.48 7.72 0.80
CA LEU A 41 -3.17 7.79 -0.63
C LEU A 41 -1.68 7.54 -0.91
N ILE A 42 -0.80 8.06 -0.06
CA ILE A 42 0.63 7.78 -0.13
C ILE A 42 0.89 6.29 0.10
N LEU A 43 0.26 5.69 1.11
CA LEU A 43 0.35 4.26 1.39
C LEU A 43 -0.14 3.43 0.19
N LEU A 44 -1.30 3.77 -0.37
CA LEU A 44 -1.86 3.09 -1.55
C LEU A 44 -0.89 3.14 -2.75
N PHE A 45 -0.29 4.30 -3.01
CA PHE A 45 0.66 4.48 -4.10
C PHE A 45 1.89 3.58 -3.93
N TYR A 46 2.49 3.57 -2.74
CA TYR A 46 3.64 2.72 -2.45
C TYR A 46 3.30 1.22 -2.45
N SER A 47 2.09 0.85 -2.01
CA SER A 47 1.60 -0.52 -2.10
C SER A 47 1.43 -0.99 -3.55
N ILE A 48 0.97 -0.12 -4.46
CA ILE A 48 0.83 -0.45 -5.89
C ILE A 48 2.21 -0.58 -6.56
N ILE A 49 3.10 0.40 -6.38
CA ILE A 49 4.45 0.36 -6.98
C ILE A 49 5.26 -0.83 -6.48
N GLY A 50 5.07 -1.22 -5.23
CA GLY A 50 5.73 -2.40 -4.65
C GLY A 50 5.22 -3.74 -5.18
N SER A 51 4.22 -3.77 -6.06
CA SER A 51 3.55 -4.98 -6.54
C SER A 51 3.96 -5.45 -7.95
N ASP A 52 4.83 -4.73 -8.67
CA ASP A 52 5.22 -5.07 -10.05
C ASP A 52 6.57 -5.80 -10.13
N ASP A 53 6.62 -6.93 -10.85
CA ASP A 53 7.84 -7.69 -11.17
C ASP A 53 8.82 -6.85 -12.01
N LYS A 54 10.08 -6.78 -11.60
CA LYS A 54 11.15 -6.21 -12.43
C LYS A 54 11.84 -7.31 -13.23
N TRP A 55 11.61 -7.27 -14.53
CA TRP A 55 12.14 -8.27 -15.45
C TRP A 55 13.05 -7.61 -16.48
N THR A 56 14.33 -7.97 -16.45
CA THR A 56 15.32 -7.56 -17.46
C THR A 56 15.90 -8.80 -18.13
N CYS A 57 16.02 -8.76 -19.46
CA CYS A 57 16.63 -9.85 -20.23
C CYS A 57 17.63 -9.27 -21.19
N GLU A 58 18.87 -9.74 -21.06
CA GLU A 58 19.99 -9.33 -21.87
C GLU A 58 20.25 -10.42 -22.92
N ILE A 59 20.38 -10.00 -24.17
CA ILE A 59 20.62 -10.89 -25.31
C ILE A 59 22.01 -10.54 -25.83
N GLU A 60 22.97 -11.46 -25.70
CA GLU A 60 24.36 -11.24 -26.12
C GLU A 60 24.53 -11.14 -27.65
N SER A 61 23.53 -11.55 -28.45
CA SER A 61 23.54 -11.37 -29.91
C SER A 61 22.18 -10.93 -30.45
N ALA A 62 22.16 -10.01 -31.42
CA ALA A 62 20.94 -9.52 -32.07
C ALA A 62 20.32 -10.58 -33.01
N ASN A 63 19.96 -11.72 -32.46
CA ASN A 63 19.38 -12.84 -33.17
C ASN A 63 17.93 -13.04 -32.69
N ASN A 64 16.98 -13.17 -33.63
CA ASN A 64 15.54 -13.28 -33.34
C ASN A 64 15.20 -14.41 -32.35
N ARG A 65 16.07 -15.43 -32.26
CA ARG A 65 15.92 -16.58 -31.36
C ARG A 65 16.10 -16.21 -29.88
N GLY A 66 17.02 -15.31 -29.54
CA GLY A 66 17.23 -14.84 -28.17
C GLY A 66 16.04 -14.01 -27.68
N HIS A 67 15.43 -13.21 -28.57
CA HIS A 67 14.25 -12.42 -28.23
C HIS A 67 13.02 -13.30 -27.94
N TYR A 68 12.82 -14.35 -28.74
CA TYR A 68 11.77 -15.35 -28.51
C TYR A 68 11.92 -16.04 -27.15
N ILE A 69 13.15 -16.46 -26.79
CA ILE A 69 13.46 -17.08 -25.50
C ILE A 69 13.16 -16.13 -24.33
N CYS A 70 13.57 -14.86 -24.43
CA CYS A 70 13.26 -13.84 -23.43
C CYS A 70 11.74 -13.67 -23.23
N VAL A 71 10.97 -13.53 -24.31
CA VAL A 71 9.51 -13.36 -24.22
C VAL A 71 8.83 -14.58 -23.61
N GLU A 72 9.28 -15.79 -23.95
CA GLU A 72 8.74 -17.04 -23.41
C GLU A 72 9.13 -17.24 -21.94
N MET A 73 10.35 -16.88 -21.55
CA MET A 73 10.76 -16.82 -20.14
C MET A 73 9.91 -15.83 -19.34
N ARG A 74 9.69 -14.60 -19.81
CA ARG A 74 8.81 -13.64 -19.11
C ARG A 74 7.38 -14.16 -18.91
N ARG A 75 6.86 -14.95 -19.86
CA ARG A 75 5.52 -15.54 -19.76
C ARG A 75 5.44 -16.70 -18.77
N THR A 76 6.52 -17.45 -18.62
CA THR A 76 6.55 -18.68 -17.81
C THR A 76 7.17 -18.49 -16.43
N MET A 77 8.04 -17.51 -16.29
CA MET A 77 8.78 -17.13 -15.09
C MET A 77 8.33 -15.75 -14.67
N ASN A 78 7.40 -15.73 -13.72
CA ASN A 78 7.01 -14.53 -13.00
C ASN A 78 7.24 -14.78 -11.52
N CYS A 79 7.21 -13.71 -10.75
CA CYS A 79 7.51 -13.79 -9.33
C CYS A 79 6.37 -14.42 -8.51
N LYS A 80 5.22 -14.70 -9.15
CA LYS A 80 4.15 -15.57 -8.63
C LYS A 80 4.42 -17.07 -8.79
N THR A 81 5.34 -17.47 -9.67
CA THR A 81 5.63 -18.88 -10.00
C THR A 81 7.01 -19.35 -9.54
N ILE A 82 7.93 -18.42 -9.26
CA ILE A 82 9.27 -18.73 -8.75
C ILE A 82 9.29 -18.64 -7.23
N SER A 83 9.49 -19.77 -6.55
CA SER A 83 9.86 -19.82 -5.14
C SER A 83 11.39 -19.75 -5.02
N GLY A 84 11.95 -18.58 -4.66
CA GLY A 84 13.41 -18.39 -4.62
C GLY A 84 13.85 -16.93 -4.45
N PRO A 85 15.16 -16.63 -4.43
CA PRO A 85 15.72 -15.37 -3.94
C PRO A 85 15.33 -14.13 -4.76
N ILE A 86 15.33 -12.97 -4.06
CA ILE A 86 14.91 -11.60 -4.46
C ILE A 86 15.48 -11.12 -5.81
N ARG A 87 16.59 -11.70 -6.24
CA ARG A 87 17.19 -11.48 -7.54
C ARG A 87 17.70 -12.81 -8.02
N SER A 88 17.18 -13.33 -9.12
CA SER A 88 17.71 -14.54 -9.73
C SER A 88 18.24 -14.19 -11.12
N GLU A 89 19.49 -14.56 -11.36
CA GLU A 89 20.10 -14.47 -12.68
C GLU A 89 20.08 -15.89 -13.29
N ILE A 90 19.31 -16.04 -14.36
CA ILE A 90 19.13 -17.31 -15.05
C ILE A 90 19.96 -17.26 -16.34
N PHE A 91 21.03 -18.04 -16.36
CA PHE A 91 21.88 -18.20 -17.55
C PHE A 91 21.38 -19.37 -18.39
N LEU A 92 20.88 -19.10 -19.60
CA LEU A 92 20.56 -20.16 -20.55
C LEU A 92 21.77 -20.44 -21.46
N LYS A 93 22.49 -21.53 -21.17
CA LYS A 93 23.49 -22.09 -22.07
C LYS A 93 22.82 -23.03 -23.07
N VAL A 94 22.69 -22.60 -24.32
CA VAL A 94 22.26 -23.45 -25.43
C VAL A 94 23.49 -23.79 -26.29
N LYS A 95 24.21 -24.86 -25.91
CA LYS A 95 25.44 -25.39 -26.55
C LYS A 95 26.53 -24.34 -26.86
N GLN A 96 27.61 -24.40 -26.07
CA GLN A 96 28.90 -23.69 -26.21
C GLN A 96 28.90 -22.15 -26.25
N ASP A 97 27.79 -21.50 -26.60
CA ASP A 97 27.60 -20.06 -26.48
C ASP A 97 26.51 -19.77 -25.42
N LEU A 98 26.78 -18.85 -24.48
CA LEU A 98 25.68 -18.20 -23.75
C LEU A 98 24.87 -17.40 -24.79
N GLN A 99 23.54 -17.49 -24.76
CA GLN A 99 22.70 -16.83 -25.76
C GLN A 99 21.68 -15.87 -25.15
N ALA A 100 21.41 -15.98 -23.84
CA ALA A 100 20.57 -15.05 -23.09
C ALA A 100 20.82 -15.18 -21.58
N SER A 101 20.79 -14.05 -20.87
CA SER A 101 20.64 -13.99 -19.42
C SER A 101 19.34 -13.25 -19.09
N ALA A 102 18.57 -13.80 -18.15
CA ALA A 102 17.42 -13.12 -17.57
C ALA A 102 17.73 -12.79 -16.13
N ILE A 103 17.62 -11.51 -15.77
CA ILE A 103 17.63 -11.05 -14.38
C ILE A 103 16.18 -10.82 -14.01
N ILE A 104 15.68 -11.68 -13.12
CA ILE A 104 14.37 -11.53 -12.51
C ILE A 104 14.63 -10.95 -11.12
N GLU A 105 14.35 -9.66 -10.98
CA GLU A 105 14.20 -9.03 -9.68
C GLU A 105 12.75 -9.16 -9.30
N CYS A 106 12.47 -10.19 -8.51
CA CYS A 106 11.25 -10.21 -7.76
C CYS A 106 11.43 -9.20 -6.63
N PRO A 107 10.73 -8.05 -6.62
CA PRO A 107 10.27 -7.56 -5.33
C PRO A 107 9.73 -8.78 -4.57
N TRP A 108 9.83 -8.77 -3.27
CA TRP A 108 9.36 -9.86 -2.41
C TRP A 108 7.80 -9.95 -2.43
N GLU A 109 7.20 -9.77 -3.62
CA GLU A 109 5.93 -10.29 -4.12
C GLU A 109 5.68 -11.63 -3.45
N ILE A 110 4.94 -11.69 -2.34
CA ILE A 110 3.52 -11.41 -2.22
C ILE A 110 3.24 -10.72 -0.86
N ALA A 111 4.11 -9.81 -0.40
CA ALA A 111 3.95 -9.18 0.93
C ALA A 111 2.83 -8.13 1.00
N VAL A 112 2.51 -7.46 -0.11
CA VAL A 112 1.27 -6.68 -0.18
C VAL A 112 0.17 -7.65 -0.55
N SER A 113 -0.40 -8.29 0.47
CA SER A 113 -1.60 -9.12 0.28
C SER A 113 -2.67 -8.29 -0.44
N GLU A 114 -3.38 -8.86 -1.41
CA GLU A 114 -4.56 -8.19 -2.01
C GLU A 114 -5.55 -7.72 -0.92
N VAL A 115 -5.57 -8.42 0.22
CA VAL A 115 -6.30 -8.07 1.44
C VAL A 115 -5.86 -6.71 2.01
N ARG A 116 -4.55 -6.40 1.98
CA ARG A 116 -4.00 -5.11 2.44
C ARG A 116 -4.50 -3.96 1.57
N LEU A 117 -4.48 -4.11 0.25
CA LEU A 117 -5.06 -3.12 -0.68
C LEU A 117 -6.55 -2.92 -0.39
N CYS A 118 -7.29 -3.99 -0.11
CA CYS A 118 -8.70 -3.89 0.27
C CYS A 118 -8.88 -3.08 1.57
N PHE A 119 -8.07 -3.33 2.59
CA PHE A 119 -8.11 -2.55 3.84
C PHE A 119 -7.78 -1.08 3.63
N ILE A 120 -6.78 -0.75 2.81
CA ILE A 120 -6.43 0.63 2.47
C ILE A 120 -7.60 1.33 1.77
N LEU A 121 -8.22 0.70 0.77
CA LEU A 121 -9.36 1.27 0.04
C LEU A 121 -10.60 1.46 0.92
N LEU A 122 -10.87 0.51 1.82
CA LEU A 122 -11.95 0.59 2.79
C LEU A 122 -11.70 1.71 3.82
N SER A 123 -10.45 1.87 4.27
CA SER A 123 -10.02 3.00 5.09
C SER A 123 -10.19 4.35 4.38
N ILE A 124 -9.80 4.47 3.11
CA ILE A 124 -10.03 5.68 2.31
C ILE A 124 -11.54 5.99 2.25
N SER A 125 -12.37 4.97 1.98
CA SER A 125 -13.82 5.10 1.95
C SER A 125 -14.38 5.61 3.28
N SER A 126 -13.85 5.15 4.42
CA SER A 126 -14.26 5.62 5.75
C SER A 126 -13.99 7.11 5.98
N VAL A 127 -12.85 7.60 5.51
CA VAL A 127 -12.45 9.01 5.63
C VAL A 127 -13.29 9.87 4.70
N LEU A 128 -13.58 9.40 3.49
CA LEU A 128 -14.48 10.09 2.55
C LEU A 128 -15.90 10.21 3.12
N ILE A 129 -16.41 9.17 3.79
CA ILE A 129 -17.69 9.23 4.51
C ILE A 129 -17.62 10.27 5.64
N GLY A 130 -16.50 10.38 6.36
CA GLY A 130 -16.27 11.40 7.38
C GLY A 130 -16.31 12.82 6.82
N ILE A 131 -15.60 13.07 5.72
CA ILE A 131 -15.64 14.36 5.00
C ILE A 131 -17.06 14.68 4.54
N TYR A 132 -17.78 13.69 4.01
CA TYR A 132 -19.16 13.86 3.58
C TYR A 132 -20.09 14.17 4.77
N ALA A 133 -19.88 13.53 5.91
CA ALA A 133 -20.61 13.79 7.15
C ALA A 133 -20.42 15.24 7.61
N LEU A 134 -19.18 15.73 7.63
CA LEU A 134 -18.84 17.12 7.94
C LEU A 134 -19.52 18.08 6.95
N ARG A 135 -19.44 17.80 5.65
CA ARG A 135 -20.05 18.62 4.59
C ARG A 135 -21.56 18.74 4.71
N LYS A 136 -22.25 17.69 5.14
CA LYS A 136 -23.70 17.65 5.28
C LYS A 136 -24.19 17.88 6.72
N SER A 137 -23.29 18.11 7.67
CA SER A 137 -23.57 18.12 9.11
C SER A 137 -24.41 16.91 9.57
N ASN A 138 -24.14 15.73 8.98
CA ASN A 138 -24.95 14.54 9.21
C ASN A 138 -24.32 13.62 10.26
N LYS A 139 -24.93 13.59 11.44
CA LYS A 139 -24.48 12.82 12.61
C LYS A 139 -24.45 11.30 12.36
N LYS A 140 -25.36 10.76 11.54
CA LYS A 140 -25.42 9.32 11.23
C LYS A 140 -24.23 8.89 10.37
N TYR A 141 -23.83 9.71 9.39
CA TYR A 141 -22.62 9.44 8.61
C TYR A 141 -21.35 9.64 9.43
N GLY A 142 -21.35 10.58 10.38
CA GLY A 142 -20.25 10.75 11.33
C GLY A 142 -20.06 9.50 12.20
N GLU A 143 -21.16 8.95 12.73
CA GLU A 143 -21.10 7.70 13.49
C GLU A 143 -20.64 6.50 12.65
N LEU A 144 -21.16 6.38 11.42
CA LEU A 144 -20.71 5.33 10.51
C LEU A 144 -19.21 5.45 10.23
N SER A 145 -18.71 6.65 9.93
CA SER A 145 -17.29 6.93 9.71
C SER A 145 -16.43 6.59 10.94
N PHE A 146 -16.90 6.91 12.15
CA PHE A 146 -16.24 6.53 13.40
C PHE A 146 -16.13 5.00 13.56
N GLN A 147 -17.25 4.28 13.45
CA GLN A 147 -17.28 2.82 13.67
C GLN A 147 -16.41 2.07 12.67
N ILE A 148 -16.57 2.36 11.38
CA ILE A 148 -15.79 1.69 10.33
C ILE A 148 -14.34 2.18 10.32
N GLY A 149 -14.08 3.44 10.67
CA GLY A 149 -12.74 4.01 10.76
C GLY A 149 -11.90 3.32 11.83
N ILE A 150 -12.47 3.08 13.01
CA ILE A 150 -11.82 2.29 14.07
C ILE A 150 -11.63 0.83 13.61
N ALA A 151 -12.65 0.18 13.05
CA ALA A 151 -12.54 -1.21 12.61
C ALA A 151 -11.42 -1.40 11.57
N PHE A 152 -11.36 -0.54 10.54
CA PHE A 152 -10.32 -0.63 9.52
C PHE A 152 -8.95 -0.19 10.02
N SER A 153 -8.86 0.71 11.00
CA SER A 153 -7.57 1.03 11.64
C SER A 153 -6.97 -0.20 12.34
N VAL A 154 -7.80 -1.01 13.01
CA VAL A 154 -7.36 -2.25 13.65
C VAL A 154 -6.92 -3.28 12.61
N LEU A 155 -7.66 -3.40 11.51
CA LEU A 155 -7.29 -4.30 10.42
C LEU A 155 -5.96 -3.91 9.75
N LEU A 156 -5.70 -2.61 9.55
CA LEU A 156 -4.40 -2.11 9.08
C LEU A 156 -3.26 -2.39 10.08
N LEU A 157 -3.52 -2.28 11.39
CA LEU A 157 -2.54 -2.64 12.42
C LEU A 157 -2.18 -4.13 12.38
N ILE A 158 -3.18 -5.00 12.27
CA ILE A 158 -3.00 -6.44 12.17
C ILE A 158 -2.21 -6.78 10.89
N SER A 159 -2.60 -6.18 9.75
CA SER A 159 -1.92 -6.29 8.46
C SER A 159 -0.43 -5.89 8.56
N ALA A 160 -0.14 -4.70 9.09
CA ALA A 160 1.23 -4.23 9.29
C ALA A 160 2.07 -5.17 10.20
N TYR A 161 1.45 -5.77 11.22
CA TYR A 161 2.12 -6.72 12.10
C TYR A 161 2.46 -8.04 11.38
N PHE A 162 1.54 -8.56 10.56
CA PHE A 162 1.82 -9.73 9.73
C PHE A 162 2.93 -9.44 8.72
N ASP A 163 2.91 -8.29 8.07
CA ASP A 163 3.96 -7.86 7.14
C ASP A 163 5.31 -7.75 7.86
N TYR A 164 5.36 -7.18 9.06
CA TYR A 164 6.57 -7.09 9.88
C TYR A 164 7.16 -8.47 10.23
N ILE A 165 6.33 -9.41 10.70
CA ILE A 165 6.78 -10.78 10.99
C ILE A 165 7.31 -11.44 9.72
N SER A 166 6.61 -11.26 8.61
CA SER A 166 6.95 -11.88 7.33
C SER A 166 8.28 -11.36 6.79
N ILE A 167 8.55 -10.05 6.91
CA ILE A 167 9.85 -9.45 6.62
C ILE A 167 10.93 -10.05 7.54
N LYS A 168 10.68 -10.18 8.84
CA LYS A 168 11.64 -10.71 9.80
C LYS A 168 12.00 -12.17 9.55
N ALA A 169 11.00 -13.02 9.31
CA ALA A 169 11.21 -14.42 8.95
C ALA A 169 12.03 -14.54 7.65
N SER A 170 11.74 -13.67 6.67
CA SER A 170 12.45 -13.67 5.39
C SER A 170 13.88 -13.15 5.49
N GLN A 171 14.15 -12.17 6.37
CA GLN A 171 15.51 -11.75 6.67
C GLN A 171 16.34 -12.91 7.25
N ILE A 172 15.76 -13.69 8.15
CA ILE A 172 16.44 -14.84 8.78
C ILE A 172 16.66 -15.96 7.75
N ASN A 173 15.63 -16.35 7.02
CA ASN A 173 15.73 -17.42 6.03
C ASN A 173 16.64 -17.04 4.86
N ASN A 174 16.56 -15.81 4.34
CA ASN A 174 17.46 -15.35 3.30
C ASN A 174 18.90 -15.21 3.81
N TYR A 175 19.12 -14.83 5.06
CA TYR A 175 20.47 -14.85 5.65
C TYR A 175 21.03 -16.27 5.70
N ASN A 176 20.23 -17.26 6.10
CA ASN A 176 20.63 -18.67 6.13
C ASN A 176 20.93 -19.22 4.72
N LEU A 177 20.09 -18.87 3.73
CA LEU A 177 20.27 -19.22 2.31
C LEU A 177 21.49 -18.53 1.70
N CYS A 178 21.72 -17.24 2.00
CA CYS A 178 22.86 -16.48 1.48
C CYS A 178 24.19 -16.92 2.10
N ASN A 179 24.18 -17.33 3.37
CA ASN A 179 25.37 -17.86 4.05
C ASN A 179 25.52 -19.37 3.92
N LEU A 180 24.59 -20.03 3.21
CA LEU A 180 24.61 -21.46 2.91
C LEU A 180 24.79 -22.31 4.18
N GLN A 181 24.23 -21.83 5.30
CA GLN A 181 24.47 -22.38 6.62
C GLN A 181 23.65 -23.65 6.91
N GLU A 182 22.65 -23.98 6.09
CA GLU A 182 21.73 -25.09 6.40
C GLU A 182 21.64 -26.21 5.36
N GLU A 183 21.96 -26.02 4.06
CA GLU A 183 21.60 -27.07 3.06
C GLU A 183 22.65 -27.46 2.00
N PHE A 184 23.77 -26.75 1.80
CA PHE A 184 24.73 -27.12 0.75
C PHE A 184 26.19 -26.84 1.14
N SER A 185 27.06 -27.85 1.04
CA SER A 185 28.51 -27.66 0.97
C SER A 185 28.85 -27.10 -0.41
N ILE A 186 28.98 -25.77 -0.54
CA ILE A 186 29.30 -25.17 -1.82
C ILE A 186 30.77 -25.39 -2.16
N GLU A 187 31.02 -25.99 -3.34
CA GLU A 187 32.35 -26.02 -3.94
C GLU A 187 32.87 -24.58 -4.11
N GLU A 188 34.13 -24.34 -3.73
CA GLU A 188 34.80 -23.03 -3.56
C GLU A 188 34.68 -22.00 -4.71
N LYS A 189 34.03 -22.33 -5.84
CA LYS A 189 33.98 -21.53 -7.06
C LYS A 189 32.67 -20.78 -7.31
N MET A 190 31.62 -20.97 -6.51
CA MET A 190 30.39 -20.16 -6.63
C MET A 190 30.38 -18.99 -5.64
N LYS A 191 30.82 -17.81 -6.10
CA LYS A 191 30.68 -16.55 -5.37
C LYS A 191 29.53 -15.75 -5.96
N GLY A 192 28.36 -15.82 -5.34
CA GLY A 192 27.27 -14.86 -5.56
C GLY A 192 27.13 -13.99 -4.32
N GLN A 193 27.47 -12.70 -4.41
CA GLN A 193 27.07 -11.72 -3.39
C GLN A 193 25.70 -11.19 -3.80
N MET A 194 24.64 -11.54 -3.07
CA MET A 194 23.32 -10.92 -3.22
C MET A 194 23.11 -9.87 -2.15
N GLU A 195 22.97 -8.61 -2.55
CA GLU A 195 22.53 -7.54 -1.65
C GLU A 195 21.01 -7.66 -1.44
N CYS A 196 20.60 -8.15 -0.26
CA CYS A 196 19.20 -8.20 0.12
C CYS A 196 18.81 -6.87 0.80
N SER A 197 18.11 -5.97 0.09
CA SER A 197 17.58 -4.73 0.70
C SER A 197 16.10 -4.86 1.05
N PHE A 198 15.78 -4.73 2.34
CA PHE A 198 14.41 -4.72 2.88
C PHE A 198 13.91 -3.30 3.21
N SER A 199 14.66 -2.26 2.82
CA SER A 199 14.43 -0.88 3.25
C SER A 199 13.04 -0.35 2.85
N PHE A 200 12.64 -0.60 1.60
CA PHE A 200 11.33 -0.20 1.08
C PHE A 200 10.17 -0.87 1.85
N TYR A 201 10.30 -2.15 2.19
CA TYR A 201 9.26 -2.89 2.90
C TYR A 201 9.09 -2.41 4.34
N ASN A 202 10.21 -2.23 5.05
CA ASN A 202 10.19 -1.63 6.38
C ASN A 202 9.51 -0.26 6.34
N PHE A 203 9.83 0.57 5.34
CA PHE A 203 9.17 1.86 5.14
C PHE A 203 7.65 1.72 4.97
N THR A 204 7.17 0.81 4.12
CA THR A 204 5.72 0.61 3.93
C THR A 204 5.01 0.11 5.19
N VAL A 205 5.64 -0.74 6.00
CA VAL A 205 5.10 -1.20 7.30
C VAL A 205 5.00 -0.05 8.28
N PHE A 206 6.06 0.77 8.42
CA PHE A 206 6.03 1.95 9.29
C PHE A 206 4.98 2.98 8.82
N LEU A 207 4.84 3.16 7.51
CA LEU A 207 3.82 4.04 6.93
C LEU A 207 2.40 3.52 7.22
N GLU A 208 2.17 2.21 7.15
CA GLU A 208 0.88 1.60 7.49
C GLU A 208 0.53 1.75 8.98
N LEU A 209 1.50 1.54 9.87
CA LEU A 209 1.35 1.83 11.30
C LEU A 209 0.99 3.30 11.53
N ALA A 210 1.67 4.23 10.85
CA ALA A 210 1.36 5.66 10.92
C ALA A 210 -0.05 5.97 10.39
N CYS A 211 -0.48 5.35 9.29
CA CYS A 211 -1.83 5.50 8.74
C CYS A 211 -2.90 4.98 9.70
N SER A 212 -2.67 3.84 10.36
CA SER A 212 -3.60 3.31 11.35
C SER A 212 -3.75 4.25 12.54
N ILE A 213 -2.64 4.74 13.10
CA ILE A 213 -2.68 5.71 14.21
C ILE A 213 -3.41 6.99 13.78
N ALA A 214 -3.13 7.50 12.57
CA ALA A 214 -3.80 8.68 12.02
C ALA A 214 -5.32 8.45 11.88
N LEU A 215 -5.76 7.26 11.45
CA LEU A 215 -7.17 6.89 11.38
C LEU A 215 -7.84 6.80 12.75
N ILE A 216 -7.16 6.27 13.77
CA ILE A 216 -7.68 6.23 15.15
C ILE A 216 -7.90 7.65 15.64
N ILE A 217 -6.89 8.51 15.51
CA ILE A 217 -6.98 9.93 15.91
C ILE A 217 -8.12 10.60 15.13
N ASN A 218 -8.18 10.44 13.81
CA ASN A 218 -9.24 11.02 12.98
C ASN A 218 -10.64 10.58 13.43
N SER A 219 -10.81 9.28 13.73
CA SER A 219 -12.08 8.71 14.18
C SER A 219 -12.50 9.30 15.53
N ILE A 220 -11.58 9.48 16.47
CA ILE A 220 -11.85 10.13 17.76
C ILE A 220 -12.33 11.57 17.55
N PHE A 221 -11.69 12.34 16.66
CA PHE A 221 -12.09 13.72 16.37
C PHE A 221 -13.45 13.82 15.67
N ILE A 222 -13.75 12.92 14.71
CA ILE A 222 -15.09 12.78 14.11
C ILE A 222 -16.14 12.53 15.20
N ASN A 223 -15.84 11.66 16.16
CA ASN A 223 -16.75 11.33 17.25
C ASN A 223 -16.97 12.52 18.19
N GLN A 224 -15.90 13.22 18.58
CA GLN A 224 -15.97 14.46 19.38
C GLN A 224 -16.79 15.55 18.68
N TRP A 225 -16.56 15.75 17.38
CA TRP A 225 -17.36 16.67 16.57
C TRP A 225 -18.84 16.31 16.60
N ARG A 226 -19.17 15.02 16.42
CA ARG A 226 -20.55 14.53 16.49
C ARG A 226 -21.19 14.80 17.84
N TYR A 227 -20.48 14.53 18.94
CA TYR A 227 -21.00 14.76 20.30
C TYR A 227 -21.30 16.24 20.55
N ASN A 228 -20.39 17.14 20.17
CA ASN A 228 -20.60 18.59 20.36
C ASN A 228 -21.84 19.08 19.59
N GLN A 229 -22.08 18.57 18.39
CA GLN A 229 -23.29 18.88 17.61
C GLN A 229 -24.57 18.32 18.24
N ILE A 230 -24.50 17.28 19.07
CA ILE A 230 -25.66 16.74 19.80
C ILE A 230 -25.95 17.59 21.03
N THR A 231 -24.92 17.96 21.80
CA THR A 231 -25.08 18.79 23.00
C THR A 231 -25.57 20.20 22.65
N GLU A 232 -25.00 20.84 21.62
CA GLU A 232 -25.46 22.16 21.16
C GLU A 232 -26.95 22.18 20.73
N LEU A 233 -27.44 21.06 20.20
CA LEU A 233 -28.86 20.95 19.80
C LEU A 233 -29.78 20.78 21.02
N ASN A 234 -29.32 20.04 22.04
CA ASN A 234 -30.07 19.84 23.27
C ASN A 234 -30.13 21.10 24.14
N ASP A 235 -29.09 21.93 24.11
CA ASP A 235 -29.07 23.22 24.84
C ASP A 235 -29.99 24.27 24.18
N GLN A 236 -30.44 24.03 22.94
CA GLN A 236 -31.35 24.91 22.19
C GLN A 236 -32.84 24.49 22.28
N LEU A 237 -33.13 23.33 22.87
CA LEU A 237 -34.47 22.74 23.05
C LEU A 237 -34.97 22.94 24.47
#